data_AF-A0A0F6AAQ4-F1
#
_entry.id   AF-A0A0F6AAQ4-F1
#
_cell.length_a   1.000
_cell.length_b   1.000
_cell.length_c   1.000
_cell.angle_alpha   90.00
_cell.angle_beta   90.00
_cell.angle_gamma   90.00
#
_symmetry.space_group_name_H-M   'P 1'
#
loop_
_entity.id
_entity.type
_entity.pdbx_description
1 polymer ?
#
loop_
_entity_poly.entity_id
_entity_poly.type
_entity_poly.pdbx_seq_one_letter_code
_entity_poly.pdbx_strand_id
1 'polypeptide(L)'
;MDKDVPIFHLFQTLENINDFELTILKCHLLVEEALTELLANKSESPKYILEARLTFANKLQISRALADTSCEPWVWAAISMLNKTRNRLAHNLTSSEVEADVAKFVLFIQNNQLMWPADILDVRNRDFFWAVFVVFKEIRSVVGVE
;
A
#
# COMPACT_ATOMS: atom_id res chain seq x y z
N MET A 1 -7.86 -20.34 -8.61
CA MET A 1 -8.57 -19.05 -8.64
C MET A 1 -7.52 -18.03 -8.99
N ASP A 2 -7.65 -17.46 -10.18
CA ASP A 2 -6.63 -16.64 -10.82
C ASP A 2 -6.36 -15.39 -9.94
N LYS A 3 -5.17 -15.31 -9.33
CA LYS A 3 -4.87 -14.32 -8.28
C LYS A 3 -4.66 -12.90 -8.83
N ASP A 4 -4.67 -12.76 -10.16
CA ASP A 4 -4.40 -11.51 -10.88
C ASP A 4 -5.68 -10.73 -11.24
N VAL A 5 -6.83 -11.42 -11.27
CA VAL A 5 -8.14 -10.83 -11.58
C VAL A 5 -8.57 -9.75 -10.56
N PRO A 6 -8.31 -9.87 -9.24
CA PRO A 6 -8.67 -8.83 -8.28
C PRO A 6 -7.88 -7.52 -8.44
N ILE A 7 -6.60 -7.61 -8.82
CA ILE A 7 -5.70 -6.45 -8.94
C ILE A 7 -6.10 -5.58 -10.13
N PHE A 8 -6.35 -6.19 -11.29
CA PHE A 8 -6.79 -5.44 -12.48
C PHE A 8 -8.15 -4.78 -12.25
N HIS A 9 -9.08 -5.48 -11.59
CA HIS A 9 -10.39 -4.91 -11.23
C HIS A 9 -10.25 -3.78 -10.20
N LEU A 10 -9.33 -3.91 -9.25
CA LEU A 10 -9.02 -2.87 -8.28
C LEU A 10 -8.41 -1.65 -8.98
N PHE A 11 -7.47 -1.85 -9.91
CA PHE A 11 -6.91 -0.78 -10.73
C PHE A 11 -8.00 -0.04 -11.51
N GLN A 12 -8.86 -0.75 -12.23
CA GLN A 12 -10.01 -0.14 -12.92
C GLN A 12 -10.97 0.59 -11.95
N THR A 13 -11.15 0.08 -10.74
CA THR A 13 -11.99 0.70 -9.71
C THR A 13 -11.34 1.96 -9.13
N LEU A 14 -10.01 2.02 -9.11
CA LEU A 14 -9.22 3.16 -8.64
C LEU A 14 -9.10 4.26 -9.69
N GLU A 15 -9.01 3.90 -10.98
CA GLU A 15 -8.94 4.83 -12.12
C GLU A 15 -10.19 5.73 -12.23
N ASN A 16 -11.35 5.25 -11.78
CA ASN A 16 -12.62 5.97 -11.88
C ASN A 16 -12.93 6.91 -10.70
N ILE A 17 -11.99 7.11 -9.77
CA ILE A 17 -12.23 7.89 -8.55
C ILE A 17 -11.75 9.33 -8.72
N ASN A 18 -12.69 10.26 -8.72
CA ASN A 18 -12.39 11.70 -8.76
C ASN A 18 -12.11 12.31 -7.37
N ASP A 19 -12.36 11.56 -6.30
CA ASP A 19 -12.20 11.96 -4.91
C ASP A 19 -10.81 11.55 -4.37
N PHE A 20 -10.02 12.55 -3.96
CA PHE A 20 -8.66 12.36 -3.46
C PHE A 20 -8.61 11.61 -2.12
N GLU A 21 -9.56 11.87 -1.23
CA GLU A 21 -9.61 11.20 0.08
C GLU A 21 -9.96 9.73 -0.08
N LEU A 22 -10.95 9.45 -0.92
CA LEU A 22 -11.35 8.07 -1.25
C LEU A 22 -10.22 7.30 -1.95
N THR A 23 -9.45 7.98 -2.80
CA THR A 23 -8.24 7.44 -3.44
C THR A 23 -7.23 6.97 -2.39
N ILE A 24 -6.88 7.85 -1.44
CA ILE A 24 -5.94 7.53 -0.36
C ILE A 24 -6.44 6.35 0.47
N LEU A 25 -7.73 6.33 0.81
CA LEU A 25 -8.31 5.27 1.63
C LEU A 25 -8.25 3.91 0.92
N LYS A 26 -8.59 3.84 -0.38
CA LYS A 26 -8.52 2.56 -1.11
C LYS A 26 -7.09 2.09 -1.35
N CYS A 27 -6.17 3.01 -1.65
CA CYS A 27 -4.74 2.70 -1.72
C CYS A 27 -4.19 2.16 -0.40
N HIS A 28 -4.62 2.73 0.73
CA HIS A 28 -4.28 2.23 2.05
C HIS A 28 -4.79 0.81 2.30
N LEU A 29 -6.05 0.54 1.94
CA LEU A 29 -6.66 -0.80 2.07
C LEU A 29 -5.93 -1.85 1.23
N LEU A 30 -5.47 -1.49 0.02
CA LEU A 30 -4.70 -2.38 -0.84
C LEU A 30 -3.41 -2.86 -0.16
N VAL A 31 -2.65 -1.93 0.43
CA VAL A 31 -1.42 -2.27 1.16
C VAL A 31 -1.75 -3.04 2.43
N GLU A 32 -2.85 -2.72 3.10
CA GLU A 32 -3.31 -3.45 4.28
C GLU A 32 -3.66 -4.91 3.97
N GLU A 33 -4.31 -5.16 2.83
CA GLU A 33 -4.64 -6.49 2.35
C GLU A 33 -3.37 -7.30 2.07
N ALA A 34 -2.37 -6.70 1.39
CA ALA A 34 -1.08 -7.35 1.16
C ALA A 34 -0.35 -7.72 2.46
N LEU A 35 -0.40 -6.86 3.48
CA LEU A 35 0.14 -7.18 4.81
C LEU A 35 -0.65 -8.33 5.46
N THR A 36 -1.97 -8.33 5.36
CA THR A 36 -2.80 -9.44 5.85
C THR A 36 -2.45 -10.76 5.17
N GLU A 37 -2.25 -10.75 3.85
CA GLU A 37 -1.83 -11.93 3.10
C GLU A 37 -0.44 -12.42 3.52
N LEU A 38 0.52 -11.52 3.71
CA LEU A 38 1.85 -11.86 4.22
C LEU A 38 1.75 -12.55 5.59
N LEU A 39 1.00 -11.96 6.53
CA LEU A 39 0.81 -12.55 7.85
C LEU A 39 0.12 -13.91 7.80
N ALA A 40 -0.92 -14.04 6.98
CA ALA A 40 -1.61 -15.30 6.77
C ALA A 40 -0.65 -16.36 6.21
N ASN A 41 0.17 -16.00 5.22
CA ASN A 41 1.13 -16.92 4.59
C ASN A 41 2.25 -17.38 5.54
N LYS A 42 2.76 -16.47 6.39
CA LYS A 42 3.81 -16.79 7.37
C LYS A 42 3.29 -17.49 8.63
N SER A 43 1.98 -17.69 8.77
CA SER A 43 1.36 -18.29 9.95
C SER A 43 1.00 -19.75 9.73
N GLU A 44 1.29 -20.59 10.71
CA GLU A 44 0.89 -22.01 10.70
C GLU A 44 -0.63 -22.18 10.68
N SER A 45 -1.37 -21.30 11.35
CA SER A 45 -2.83 -21.31 11.41
C SER A 45 -3.41 -19.94 11.00
N PRO A 46 -3.53 -19.66 9.69
CA PRO A 46 -3.90 -18.34 9.17
C PRO A 46 -5.26 -17.82 9.68
N LYS A 47 -6.20 -18.71 10.00
CA LYS A 47 -7.54 -18.36 10.51
C LYS A 47 -7.49 -17.42 11.73
N TYR A 48 -6.53 -17.62 12.63
CA TYR A 48 -6.41 -16.79 13.84
C TYR A 48 -5.89 -15.39 13.54
N ILE A 49 -5.05 -15.23 12.50
CA ILE A 49 -4.64 -13.91 12.02
C ILE A 49 -5.82 -13.16 11.42
N LEU A 50 -6.61 -13.85 10.58
CA LEU A 50 -7.76 -13.25 9.90
C LEU A 50 -8.86 -12.85 10.90
N GLU A 51 -9.04 -13.61 11.98
CA GLU A 51 -10.04 -13.32 13.02
C GLU A 51 -9.56 -12.32 14.09
N ALA A 52 -8.26 -12.08 14.24
CA ALA A 52 -7.67 -11.26 15.30
C ALA A 52 -8.00 -9.75 15.22
N ARG A 53 -8.62 -9.27 14.14
CA ARG A 53 -8.99 -7.85 13.93
C ARG A 53 -7.81 -6.90 14.17
N LEU A 54 -6.63 -7.28 13.68
CA LEU A 54 -5.41 -6.49 13.80
C LEU A 54 -5.56 -5.14 13.09
N THR A 55 -5.11 -4.07 13.73
CA THR A 55 -5.02 -2.75 13.07
C THR A 55 -3.92 -2.75 12.02
N PHE A 56 -3.96 -1.82 11.06
CA PHE A 56 -2.87 -1.59 10.11
C PHE A 56 -1.49 -1.51 10.79
N ALA A 57 -1.40 -0.77 11.90
CA ALA A 57 -0.15 -0.61 12.64
C ALA A 57 0.35 -1.94 13.21
N ASN A 58 -0.53 -2.77 13.76
CA ASN A 58 -0.16 -4.12 14.20
C ASN A 58 0.31 -4.97 13.02
N LYS A 59 -0.42 -4.94 11.90
CA LYS A 59 -0.08 -5.71 10.70
C LYS A 59 1.31 -5.35 10.19
N LEU A 60 1.62 -4.05 10.10
CA LEU A 60 2.94 -3.56 9.70
C LEU A 60 4.05 -4.07 10.62
N GLN A 61 3.91 -3.89 11.94
CA GLN A 61 4.96 -4.27 12.88
C GLN A 61 5.22 -5.78 12.89
N ILE A 62 4.15 -6.59 12.86
CA ILE A 62 4.28 -8.05 12.84
C ILE A 62 4.84 -8.53 11.50
N SER A 63 4.35 -7.98 10.38
CA SER A 63 4.85 -8.35 9.04
C SER A 63 6.34 -8.07 8.92
N ARG A 64 6.77 -6.90 9.39
CA ARG A 64 8.18 -6.53 9.44
C ARG A 64 8.98 -7.47 10.34
N ALA A 65 8.48 -7.80 11.53
CA ALA A 65 9.17 -8.75 12.42
C ALA A 65 9.37 -10.14 11.77
N LEU A 66 8.48 -10.55 10.86
CA LEU A 66 8.54 -11.83 10.16
C LEU A 66 9.32 -11.79 8.83
N ALA A 67 9.55 -10.60 8.27
CA ALA A 67 10.04 -10.44 6.90
C ALA A 67 10.99 -9.25 6.70
N ASP A 68 11.59 -8.69 7.75
CA ASP A 68 12.38 -7.44 7.70
C ASP A 68 13.44 -7.44 6.60
N THR A 69 14.08 -8.60 6.37
CA THR A 69 15.15 -8.80 5.38
C THR A 69 14.66 -9.39 4.05
N SER A 70 13.36 -9.61 3.89
CA SER A 70 12.78 -10.22 2.68
C SER A 70 12.47 -9.21 1.58
N CYS A 71 12.50 -7.91 1.89
CA CYS A 71 12.42 -6.82 0.94
C CYS A 71 13.33 -5.67 1.38
N GLU A 72 13.47 -4.67 0.52
CA GLU A 72 14.32 -3.52 0.81
C GLU A 72 13.79 -2.69 2.00
N PRO A 73 14.66 -2.16 2.89
CA PRO A 73 14.23 -1.42 4.08
C PRO A 73 13.31 -0.22 3.81
N TRP A 74 13.42 0.40 2.64
CA TRP A 74 12.59 1.54 2.25
C TRP A 74 11.11 1.16 2.13
N VAL A 75 10.79 -0.11 1.83
CA VAL A 75 9.40 -0.59 1.70
C VAL A 75 8.65 -0.41 3.02
N TRP A 76 9.26 -0.82 4.13
CA TRP A 76 8.66 -0.65 5.46
C TRP A 76 8.49 0.82 5.84
N ALA A 77 9.44 1.67 5.48
CA ALA A 77 9.35 3.11 5.70
C ALA A 77 8.21 3.73 4.88
N ALA A 78 8.05 3.33 3.62
CA ALA A 78 6.96 3.76 2.76
C ALA A 78 5.58 3.38 3.34
N ILE A 79 5.42 2.14 3.80
CA ILE A 79 4.16 1.68 4.40
C ILE A 79 3.84 2.48 5.68
N SER A 80 4.86 2.82 6.46
CA SER A 80 4.71 3.71 7.62
C SER A 80 4.25 5.12 7.23
N MET A 81 4.80 5.68 6.14
CA MET A 81 4.37 6.98 5.60
C MET A 81 2.90 6.93 5.17
N LEU A 82 2.49 5.90 4.43
CA LEU A 82 1.10 5.73 3.98
C LEU A 82 0.12 5.67 5.17
N ASN A 83 0.47 4.94 6.24
CA ASN A 83 -0.35 4.90 7.46
C ASN A 83 -0.47 6.28 8.13
N LYS A 84 0.61 7.08 8.15
CA LYS A 84 0.58 8.45 8.69
C LYS A 84 -0.33 9.35 7.85
N THR A 85 -0.24 9.28 6.52
CA THR A 85 -1.11 10.02 5.61
C THR A 85 -2.58 9.67 5.85
N ARG A 86 -2.92 8.37 5.94
CA ARG A 86 -4.30 7.93 6.22
C ARG A 86 -4.79 8.37 7.60
N ASN A 87 -3.96 8.26 8.64
CA ASN A 87 -4.32 8.74 9.98
C ASN A 87 -4.61 10.24 9.98
N ARG A 88 -3.80 11.04 9.28
CA ARG A 88 -4.01 12.49 9.18
C ARG A 88 -5.30 12.85 8.45
N LEU A 89 -5.62 12.12 7.38
CA LEU A 89 -6.91 12.23 6.70
C LEU A 89 -8.08 11.98 7.68
N ALA A 90 -8.00 10.93 8.49
CA ALA A 90 -9.03 10.60 9.49
C ALA A 90 -9.16 11.63 10.62
N HIS A 91 -8.13 12.46 10.86
CA HIS A 91 -8.15 13.53 11.85
C HIS A 91 -8.65 14.88 11.27
N ASN A 92 -9.23 14.90 10.07
CA ASN A 92 -9.81 16.08 9.40
C ASN A 92 -8.83 17.25 9.24
N LEU A 93 -7.55 16.94 8.97
CA LEU A 93 -6.57 17.96 8.58
C LEU A 93 -6.92 18.56 7.22
N THR A 94 -6.35 19.72 6.91
CA THR A 94 -6.67 20.42 5.65
C THR A 94 -6.20 19.60 4.45
N SER A 95 -6.92 19.68 3.32
CA SER A 95 -6.57 18.99 2.08
C SER A 95 -5.11 19.22 1.67
N SER A 96 -4.60 20.44 1.89
CA SER A 96 -3.21 20.83 1.57
C SER A 96 -2.13 20.05 2.34
N GLU A 97 -2.38 19.67 3.60
CA GLU A 97 -1.41 18.92 4.41
C GLU A 97 -1.34 17.46 3.98
N VAL A 98 -2.50 16.90 3.62
CA VAL A 98 -2.59 15.53 3.09
C VAL A 98 -1.95 15.45 1.71
N GLU A 99 -2.19 16.44 0.84
CA GLU A 99 -1.52 16.56 -0.46
C GLU A 99 0.01 16.63 -0.33
N ALA A 100 0.51 17.42 0.62
CA ALA A 100 1.95 17.51 0.88
C ALA A 100 2.56 16.18 1.35
N ASP A 101 1.84 15.41 2.16
CA ASP A 101 2.27 14.08 2.59
C ASP A 101 2.24 13.06 1.45
N VAL A 102 1.24 13.14 0.58
CA VAL A 102 1.18 12.31 -0.64
C VAL A 102 2.36 12.65 -1.57
N ALA A 103 2.66 13.93 -1.78
CA ALA A 103 3.81 14.34 -2.59
C ALA A 103 5.14 13.84 -1.99
N LYS A 104 5.32 13.93 -0.66
CA LYS A 104 6.50 13.37 0.03
C LYS A 104 6.60 11.86 -0.13
N PHE A 105 5.47 11.16 -0.04
CA PHE A 105 5.41 9.72 -0.25
C PHE A 105 5.84 9.35 -1.67
N VAL A 106 5.27 9.99 -2.70
CA VAL A 106 5.64 9.78 -4.10
C VAL A 106 7.14 10.01 -4.32
N LEU A 107 7.66 11.15 -3.85
CA LEU A 107 9.08 11.48 -3.99
C LEU A 107 9.98 10.47 -3.27
N PHE A 108 9.55 9.99 -2.09
CA PHE A 108 10.28 8.96 -1.37
C PHE A 108 10.38 7.66 -2.18
N ILE A 109 9.29 7.22 -2.82
CA ILE A 109 9.34 6.02 -3.69
C ILE A 109 10.22 6.26 -4.91
N GLN A 110 10.08 7.42 -5.58
CA GLN A 110 10.90 7.78 -6.74
C GLN A 110 12.40 7.74 -6.45
N ASN A 111 12.82 8.19 -5.26
CA ASN A 111 14.22 8.16 -4.87
C ASN A 111 14.76 6.74 -4.60
N ASN A 112 13.88 5.77 -4.36
CA ASN A 112 14.24 4.37 -4.08
C ASN A 112 13.98 3.45 -5.29
N GLN A 113 13.42 3.96 -6.38
CA GLN A 113 12.99 3.17 -7.55
C GLN A 113 13.52 3.79 -8.84
N LEU A 114 14.19 2.97 -9.66
CA LEU A 114 14.84 3.44 -10.89
C LEU A 114 13.87 3.60 -12.07
N MET A 115 12.67 3.01 -11.99
CA MET A 115 11.70 3.00 -13.09
C MET A 115 10.36 3.61 -12.66
N TRP A 116 10.01 4.72 -13.30
CA TRP A 116 8.70 5.36 -13.19
C TRP A 116 8.05 5.38 -14.57
N PRO A 117 6.81 4.89 -14.73
CA PRO A 117 6.12 4.97 -16.00
C PRO A 117 5.75 6.42 -16.24
N ALA A 118 6.42 7.05 -17.20
CA ALA A 118 6.17 8.45 -17.50
C ALA A 118 4.72 8.71 -17.96
N ASP A 119 4.07 7.73 -18.63
CA ASP A 119 2.83 7.99 -19.39
C ASP A 119 1.84 6.81 -19.44
N ILE A 120 1.89 5.83 -18.53
CA ILE A 120 1.02 4.62 -18.64
C ILE A 120 -0.40 4.84 -18.08
N LEU A 121 -0.58 5.83 -17.21
CA LEU A 121 -1.83 6.05 -16.47
C LEU A 121 -2.35 7.47 -16.70
N ASP A 122 -3.38 7.62 -17.54
CA ASP A 122 -4.11 8.88 -17.74
C ASP A 122 -5.21 9.05 -16.67
N VAL A 123 -4.80 9.06 -15.40
CA VAL A 123 -5.71 9.25 -14.26
C VAL A 123 -5.21 10.29 -13.29
N ARG A 124 -6.15 10.94 -12.59
CA ARG A 124 -5.83 11.87 -11.50
C ARG A 124 -5.09 11.12 -10.40
N ASN A 125 -4.05 11.74 -9.81
CA ASN A 125 -3.20 11.13 -8.78
C ASN A 125 -2.41 9.90 -9.23
N ARG A 126 -2.17 9.72 -10.55
CA ARG A 126 -1.42 8.58 -11.11
C ARG A 126 -0.11 8.26 -10.38
N ASP A 127 0.63 9.29 -9.97
CA ASP A 127 1.94 9.11 -9.33
C ASP A 127 1.78 8.50 -7.93
N PHE A 128 0.75 8.91 -7.20
CA PHE A 128 0.42 8.30 -5.91
C PHE A 128 -0.03 6.85 -6.08
N PHE A 129 -0.89 6.58 -7.07
CA PHE A 129 -1.31 5.21 -7.38
C PHE A 129 -0.12 4.31 -7.72
N TRP A 130 0.77 4.78 -8.58
CA TRP A 130 1.96 4.03 -8.95
C TRP A 130 2.88 3.80 -7.76
N ALA A 131 3.12 4.84 -6.95
CA ALA A 131 3.89 4.73 -5.71
C ALA A 131 3.35 3.62 -4.80
N VAL A 132 2.02 3.56 -4.62
CA VAL A 132 1.36 2.54 -3.82
C VAL A 132 1.46 1.16 -4.47
N PHE A 133 1.30 1.06 -5.79
CA PHE A 133 1.45 -0.20 -6.52
C PHE A 133 2.85 -0.79 -6.35
N VAL A 134 3.88 0.04 -6.45
CA VAL A 134 5.26 -0.40 -6.24
C VAL A 134 5.42 -1.00 -4.84
N VAL A 135 4.93 -0.33 -3.80
CA VAL A 135 4.95 -0.85 -2.42
C VAL A 135 4.17 -2.17 -2.32
N PHE A 136 2.97 -2.23 -2.91
CA PHE A 136 2.14 -3.43 -2.91
C PHE A 136 2.85 -4.61 -3.57
N LYS A 137 3.48 -4.40 -4.73
CA LYS A 137 4.25 -5.41 -5.47
C LYS A 137 5.42 -5.93 -4.64
N GLU A 138 6.16 -5.06 -3.96
CA GLU A 138 7.28 -5.46 -3.10
C GLU A 138 6.82 -6.31 -1.90
N ILE A 139 5.62 -6.08 -1.36
CA ILE A 139 5.08 -6.94 -0.29
C ILE A 139 4.59 -8.27 -0.85
N ARG A 140 3.98 -8.28 -2.03
CA ARG A 140 3.50 -9.51 -2.69
C ARG A 140 4.63 -10.44 -3.12
N SER A 141 5.76 -9.88 -3.56
CA SER A 141 6.95 -10.67 -3.90
C SER A 141 7.49 -11.46 -2.70
N VAL A 142 7.40 -10.92 -1.48
CA VAL A 142 7.76 -11.61 -0.23
C VAL A 142 6.89 -12.85 0.03
N VAL A 143 5.64 -12.83 -0.44
CA VAL A 143 4.68 -13.95 -0.32
C VAL A 143 4.90 -15.02 -1.39
N GLY A 144 5.73 -14.74 -2.40
CA GLY A 144 5.94 -15.63 -3.55
C GLY A 144 4.73 -15.67 -4.49
N VAL A 145 3.94 -14.60 -4.52
CA VAL A 145 2.82 -14.45 -5.46
C VAL A 145 3.18 -13.27 -6.38
N GLU A 146 3.65 -13.61 -7.58
CA GLU A 146 3.84 -12.66 -8.68
C GLU A 146 2.50 -12.06 -9.12
#